data_AF-A0A7M3YHH5-F1
#
_entry.id   AF-A0A7M3YHH5-F1
#
_cell.length_a   1.000
_cell.length_b   1.000
_cell.length_c   1.000
_cell.angle_alpha   90.00
_cell.angle_beta   90.00
_cell.angle_gamma   90.00
#
_symmetry.space_group_name_H-M   'P 1'
#
loop_
_entity.id
_entity.type
_entity.pdbx_description
1 polymer ?
#
loop_
_entity_poly.entity_id
_entity_poly.type
_entity_poly.pdbx_seq_one_letter_code
_entity_poly.pdbx_strand_id
1 'polypeptide(L)'
;MSNLDNLLRNLKGSGIIVPAHVEKAIRKIEIEDFTGYDSSGFYHDRPVVFLETPDGGVKTISAPHMVVTLLHNLELEKGQHIVIYGAKGGYISALIAHIVGEEGLVTVLDPSRDVIEHISNNLRGYPTVNCQRVEDLSEIKIPKLNRVLVTGQLEELPEWLTEGLEDGGFAIAPIGNRNSQRLLKIEKQAGELFETDLGSVVFGPLNIADSVIETPSPTEMAELIEQVIELMKEAEIIQEEDKTKLYDLVAELRQLPDDLPPPEEVDNPEEHPLFKLMFEKGEWFIHLWPIIQSIAETRIASYDSPKEFEEGSSHSDFIP
;
A
#
# COMPACT_ATOMS: atom_id res chain seq x y z
N MET A 1 5.18 29.50 -7.01
CA MET A 1 4.21 28.38 -7.15
C MET A 1 4.19 27.66 -5.83
N SER A 2 3.02 27.26 -5.36
CA SER A 2 2.93 26.42 -4.16
C SER A 2 3.52 25.03 -4.43
N ASN A 3 3.91 24.30 -3.38
CA ASN A 3 4.36 22.90 -3.51
C ASN A 3 3.30 22.05 -4.20
N LEU A 4 2.03 22.28 -3.88
CA LEU A 4 0.89 21.61 -4.51
C LEU A 4 0.77 21.92 -6.02
N ASP A 5 1.02 23.15 -6.45
CA ASP A 5 0.99 23.49 -7.90
C ASP A 5 2.07 22.76 -8.67
N ASN A 6 3.24 22.54 -8.06
CA ASN A 6 4.33 21.78 -8.66
C ASN A 6 3.97 20.29 -8.71
N LEU A 7 3.44 19.72 -7.63
CA LEU A 7 2.95 18.35 -7.58
C LEU A 7 1.93 18.10 -8.71
N LEU A 8 0.85 18.89 -8.75
CA LEU A 8 -0.21 18.72 -9.76
C LEU A 8 0.29 18.91 -11.19
N ARG A 9 1.25 19.82 -11.41
CA ARG A 9 1.90 19.97 -12.72
C ARG A 9 2.69 18.74 -13.10
N ASN A 10 3.47 18.19 -12.16
CA ASN A 10 4.30 17.01 -12.40
C ASN A 10 3.43 15.79 -12.71
N LEU A 11 2.36 15.55 -11.92
CA LEU A 11 1.43 14.45 -12.18
C LEU A 11 0.85 14.52 -13.60
N LYS A 12 0.35 15.69 -14.01
CA LYS A 12 -0.16 15.91 -15.37
C LYS A 12 0.92 15.72 -16.43
N GLY A 13 2.14 16.21 -16.16
CA GLY A 13 3.30 16.07 -17.05
C GLY A 13 3.74 14.62 -17.26
N SER A 14 3.51 13.75 -16.27
CA SER A 14 3.78 12.31 -16.33
C SER A 14 2.65 11.49 -16.96
N GLY A 15 1.59 12.14 -17.47
CA GLY A 15 0.47 11.46 -18.13
C GLY A 15 -0.68 11.05 -17.20
N ILE A 16 -0.65 11.40 -15.91
CA ILE A 16 -1.73 11.12 -14.98
C ILE A 16 -2.90 12.07 -15.25
N ILE A 17 -4.08 11.49 -15.45
CA ILE A 17 -5.32 12.24 -15.63
C ILE A 17 -5.73 12.80 -14.27
N VAL A 18 -5.78 14.13 -14.15
CA VAL A 18 -6.26 14.83 -12.96
C VAL A 18 -7.59 15.52 -13.29
N PRO A 19 -8.75 14.91 -12.98
CA PRO A 19 -10.04 15.53 -13.22
C PRO A 19 -10.20 16.84 -12.45
N ALA A 20 -10.92 17.81 -13.01
CA ALA A 20 -11.07 19.14 -12.41
C ALA A 20 -11.75 19.11 -11.02
N HIS A 21 -12.70 18.20 -10.80
CA HIS A 21 -13.36 18.03 -9.51
C HIS A 21 -12.42 17.41 -8.45
N VAL A 22 -11.54 16.49 -8.86
CA VAL A 22 -10.48 15.93 -8.00
C VAL A 22 -9.44 16.98 -7.64
N GLU A 23 -8.95 17.75 -8.62
CA GLU A 23 -8.01 18.84 -8.37
C GLU A 23 -8.60 19.88 -7.40
N LYS A 24 -9.88 20.21 -7.55
CA LYS A 24 -10.58 21.12 -6.64
C LYS A 24 -10.62 20.57 -5.21
N ALA A 25 -10.89 19.28 -5.04
CA ALA A 25 -10.91 18.64 -3.72
C ALA A 25 -9.52 18.64 -3.07
N ILE A 26 -8.47 18.22 -3.81
CA ILE A 26 -7.09 18.21 -3.33
C ILE A 26 -6.59 19.61 -2.95
N ARG A 27 -7.02 20.66 -3.67
CA ARG A 27 -6.69 22.05 -3.31
C ARG A 27 -7.41 22.56 -2.07
N LYS A 28 -8.50 21.91 -1.67
CA LYS A 28 -9.35 22.35 -0.56
C LYS A 28 -9.03 21.64 0.75
N ILE A 29 -8.51 20.42 0.68
CA ILE A 29 -8.26 19.54 1.82
C ILE A 29 -6.75 19.42 2.01
N GLU A 30 -6.26 19.81 3.19
CA GLU A 30 -4.83 19.80 3.51
C GLU A 30 -4.43 18.41 4.02
N ILE A 31 -3.33 17.85 3.51
CA ILE A 31 -2.85 16.51 3.90
C ILE A 31 -2.38 16.50 5.35
N GLU A 32 -1.90 17.65 5.83
CA GLU A 32 -1.44 17.91 7.19
C GLU A 32 -2.53 17.68 8.25
N ASP A 33 -3.82 17.77 7.89
CA ASP A 33 -4.92 17.46 8.79
C ASP A 33 -5.06 15.95 9.08
N PHE A 34 -4.39 15.10 8.30
CA PHE A 34 -4.53 13.64 8.34
C PHE A 34 -3.27 12.91 8.81
N THR A 35 -2.20 13.64 9.15
CA THR A 35 -0.98 13.07 9.71
C THR A 35 -0.29 14.03 10.67
N GLY A 36 0.17 13.50 11.80
CA GLY A 36 1.08 14.21 12.71
C GLY A 36 2.56 14.10 12.35
N TYR A 37 2.89 13.34 11.30
CA TYR A 37 4.25 13.11 10.80
C TYR A 37 4.63 14.12 9.71
N ASP A 38 5.87 14.06 9.23
CA ASP A 38 6.31 14.91 8.13
C ASP A 38 5.52 14.62 6.83
N SER A 39 4.75 15.61 6.37
CA SER A 39 3.98 15.53 5.12
C SER A 39 4.78 15.92 3.89
N SER A 40 6.04 16.36 4.03
CA SER A 40 6.83 16.92 2.91
C SER A 40 6.95 15.94 1.72
N GLY A 41 7.06 14.64 2.01
CA GLY A 41 7.11 13.57 1.02
C GLY A 41 5.89 13.52 0.09
N PHE A 42 4.70 13.93 0.58
CA PHE A 42 3.48 13.97 -0.21
C PHE A 42 3.64 14.89 -1.43
N TYR A 43 4.26 16.06 -1.26
CA TYR A 43 4.49 17.01 -2.36
C TYR A 43 5.53 16.54 -3.38
N HIS A 44 6.25 15.45 -3.07
CA HIS A 44 7.18 14.75 -3.94
C HIS A 44 6.61 13.43 -4.48
N ASP A 45 5.29 13.27 -4.41
CA ASP A 45 4.57 12.09 -4.88
C ASP A 45 4.95 10.78 -4.16
N ARG A 46 5.10 10.86 -2.83
CA ARG A 46 5.42 9.69 -1.99
C ARG A 46 4.31 9.41 -0.98
N PRO A 47 4.13 8.15 -0.54
CA PRO A 47 3.31 7.84 0.62
C PRO A 47 3.82 8.56 1.86
N VAL A 48 2.92 8.92 2.76
CA VAL A 48 3.26 9.57 4.04
C VAL A 48 2.72 8.74 5.20
N VAL A 49 3.51 8.57 6.25
CA VAL A 49 3.08 7.87 7.47
C VAL A 49 1.98 8.67 8.14
N PHE A 50 0.98 8.00 8.71
CA PHE A 50 -0.03 8.64 9.56
C PHE A 50 -0.20 7.94 10.92
N LEU A 51 0.19 6.67 11.03
CA LEU A 51 0.10 5.90 12.26
C LEU A 51 1.27 4.92 12.33
N GLU A 52 1.88 4.88 13.51
CA GLU A 52 2.85 3.86 13.92
C GLU A 52 2.36 3.29 15.26
N THR A 53 2.26 1.97 15.36
CA THR A 53 1.91 1.31 16.62
C THR A 53 3.17 1.07 17.47
N PRO A 54 3.03 0.91 18.79
CA PRO A 54 4.16 0.57 19.67
C PRO A 54 4.90 -0.70 19.23
N ASP A 55 4.18 -1.66 18.64
CA ASP A 55 4.72 -2.93 18.14
C ASP A 55 5.34 -2.81 16.73
N GLY A 56 5.61 -1.60 16.25
CA GLY A 56 6.32 -1.35 14.98
C GLY A 56 5.45 -1.40 13.71
N GLY A 57 4.12 -1.48 13.84
CA GLY A 57 3.20 -1.49 12.70
C GLY A 57 3.04 -0.09 12.10
N VAL A 58 3.41 0.09 10.83
CA VAL A 58 3.34 1.39 10.14
C VAL A 58 2.22 1.43 9.09
N LYS A 59 1.38 2.47 9.12
CA LYS A 59 0.41 2.75 8.06
C LYS A 59 0.66 4.09 7.39
N THR A 60 0.44 4.10 6.08
CA THR A 60 0.66 5.26 5.22
C THR A 60 -0.62 5.72 4.52
N ILE A 61 -0.68 7.01 4.23
CA ILE A 61 -1.55 7.60 3.22
C ILE A 61 -0.86 7.39 1.87
N SER A 62 -1.61 6.92 0.87
CA SER A 62 -1.08 6.64 -0.47
C SER A 62 -0.49 7.89 -1.14
N ALA A 63 0.46 7.66 -2.04
CA ALA A 63 1.06 8.71 -2.86
C ALA A 63 -0.01 9.48 -3.68
N PRO A 64 0.18 10.78 -3.94
CA PRO A 64 -0.74 11.59 -4.73
C PRO A 64 -1.15 11.02 -6.09
N HIS A 65 -0.23 10.44 -6.87
CA HIS A 65 -0.59 9.82 -8.15
C HIS A 65 -1.64 8.74 -7.94
N MET A 66 -1.46 7.91 -6.92
CA MET A 66 -2.37 6.82 -6.60
C MET A 66 -3.72 7.36 -6.12
N VAL A 67 -3.71 8.37 -5.24
CA VAL A 67 -4.95 9.03 -4.80
C VAL A 67 -5.74 9.59 -5.98
N VAL A 68 -5.07 10.26 -6.92
CA VAL A 68 -5.72 10.80 -8.13
C VAL A 68 -6.23 9.67 -9.03
N THR A 69 -5.44 8.63 -9.27
CA THR A 69 -5.83 7.46 -10.08
C THR A 69 -7.07 6.77 -9.51
N LEU A 70 -7.11 6.54 -8.19
CA LEU A 70 -8.26 5.94 -7.53
C LEU A 70 -9.50 6.83 -7.65
N LEU A 71 -9.38 8.13 -7.37
CA LEU A 71 -10.51 9.07 -7.48
C LEU A 71 -11.01 9.23 -8.90
N HIS A 72 -10.12 9.19 -9.90
CA HIS A 72 -10.49 9.26 -11.30
C HIS A 72 -11.33 8.03 -11.72
N ASN A 73 -10.89 6.82 -11.33
CA ASN A 73 -11.55 5.57 -11.71
C ASN A 73 -12.80 5.26 -10.88
N LEU A 74 -12.99 5.91 -9.71
CA LEU A 74 -14.18 5.74 -8.89
C LEU A 74 -15.46 6.35 -9.50
N GLU A 75 -15.33 7.19 -10.54
CA GLU A 75 -16.48 7.76 -11.26
C GLU A 75 -17.49 8.43 -10.31
N LEU A 76 -16.96 9.27 -9.42
CA LEU A 76 -17.73 9.87 -8.33
C LEU A 76 -18.74 10.91 -8.85
N GLU A 77 -19.96 10.81 -8.35
CA GLU A 77 -21.03 11.78 -8.58
C GLU A 77 -21.63 12.27 -7.25
N LYS A 78 -22.33 13.40 -7.32
CA LYS A 78 -22.98 13.98 -6.14
C LYS A 78 -24.10 13.07 -5.63
N GLY A 79 -24.25 12.99 -4.31
CA GLY A 79 -25.30 12.20 -3.65
C GLY A 79 -25.03 10.69 -3.61
N GLN A 80 -23.90 10.22 -4.14
CA GLN A 80 -23.56 8.80 -4.09
C GLN A 80 -23.17 8.33 -2.69
N HIS A 81 -23.41 7.04 -2.44
CA HIS A 81 -22.86 6.33 -1.29
C HIS A 81 -21.63 5.53 -1.72
N ILE A 82 -20.48 5.84 -1.12
CA ILE A 82 -19.20 5.20 -1.39
C ILE A 82 -18.77 4.39 -0.16
N VAL A 83 -18.32 3.16 -0.39
CA VAL A 83 -17.76 2.31 0.68
C VAL A 83 -16.26 2.18 0.48
N ILE A 84 -15.49 2.36 1.55
CA ILE A 84 -14.04 2.22 1.56
C ILE A 84 -13.68 1.10 2.52
N TYR A 85 -12.96 0.09 2.06
CA TYR A 85 -12.38 -0.95 2.89
C TYR A 85 -10.86 -0.73 3.01
N GLY A 86 -10.39 -0.47 4.22
CA GLY A 86 -9.08 0.09 4.50
C GLY A 86 -9.15 1.59 4.63
N ALA A 87 -9.01 2.09 5.84
CA ALA A 87 -9.23 3.50 6.17
C ALA A 87 -8.11 4.43 5.71
N LYS A 88 -6.88 3.92 5.65
CA LYS A 88 -5.66 4.74 5.52
C LYS A 88 -5.69 5.86 6.58
N GLY A 89 -5.10 7.02 6.27
CA GLY A 89 -5.18 8.19 7.16
C GLY A 89 -6.50 8.97 7.07
N GLY A 90 -7.51 8.49 6.34
CA GLY A 90 -8.78 9.20 6.14
C GLY A 90 -8.76 10.32 5.08
N TYR A 91 -7.59 10.66 4.54
CA TYR A 91 -7.46 11.72 3.52
C TYR A 91 -8.31 11.45 2.27
N ILE A 92 -8.27 10.23 1.72
CA ILE A 92 -9.09 9.89 0.55
C ILE A 92 -10.59 9.91 0.88
N SER A 93 -10.99 9.53 2.10
CA SER A 93 -12.37 9.59 2.57
C SER A 93 -12.87 11.04 2.61
N ALA A 94 -12.04 11.98 3.08
CA ALA A 94 -12.34 13.40 3.06
C ALA A 94 -12.48 13.95 1.62
N LEU A 95 -11.58 13.54 0.71
CA LEU A 95 -11.66 13.93 -0.70
C LEU A 95 -12.95 13.42 -1.35
N ILE A 96 -13.31 12.15 -1.11
CA ILE A 96 -14.55 11.56 -1.61
C ILE A 96 -15.76 12.30 -1.04
N ALA A 97 -15.79 12.53 0.28
CA ALA A 97 -16.87 13.26 0.95
C ALA A 97 -17.07 14.67 0.36
N HIS A 98 -15.98 15.37 0.02
CA HIS A 98 -16.05 16.66 -0.65
C HIS A 98 -16.65 16.58 -2.07
N ILE A 99 -16.34 15.52 -2.82
CA ILE A 99 -16.79 15.33 -4.20
C ILE A 99 -18.27 14.93 -4.24
N VAL A 100 -18.70 13.97 -3.39
CA VAL A 100 -20.10 13.50 -3.34
C VAL A 100 -21.04 14.51 -2.66
N GLY A 101 -20.51 15.37 -1.80
CA GLY A 101 -21.24 16.48 -1.18
C GLY A 101 -22.15 16.06 -0.02
N GLU A 102 -22.96 17.01 0.46
CA GLU A 102 -23.77 16.87 1.68
C GLU A 102 -24.90 15.83 1.60
N GLU A 103 -25.37 15.54 0.38
CA GLU A 103 -26.39 14.49 0.13
C GLU A 103 -25.76 13.10 -0.06
N GLY A 104 -24.43 13.03 -0.18
CA GLY A 104 -23.70 11.77 -0.31
C GLY A 104 -23.35 11.15 1.04
N LEU A 105 -22.78 9.96 0.98
CA LEU A 105 -22.34 9.21 2.15
C LEU A 105 -21.01 8.50 1.86
N VAL A 106 -20.11 8.49 2.83
CA VAL A 106 -18.87 7.70 2.79
C VAL A 106 -18.84 6.78 4.00
N THR A 107 -18.87 5.47 3.77
CA THR A 107 -18.66 4.47 4.84
C THR A 107 -17.24 3.97 4.77
N VAL A 108 -16.48 4.12 5.85
CA VAL A 108 -15.10 3.65 5.97
C VAL A 108 -15.06 2.46 6.92
N LEU A 109 -14.54 1.33 6.44
CA LEU A 109 -14.41 0.08 7.16
C LEU A 109 -12.92 -0.24 7.32
N ASP A 110 -12.48 -0.62 8.52
CA ASP A 110 -11.10 -1.07 8.77
C ASP A 110 -11.08 -2.10 9.90
N PRO A 111 -10.25 -3.15 9.83
CA PRO A 111 -10.12 -4.13 10.91
C PRO A 111 -9.45 -3.57 12.17
N SER A 112 -8.56 -2.57 12.01
CA SER A 112 -7.79 -2.03 13.11
C SER A 112 -8.59 -1.00 13.90
N ARG A 113 -8.71 -1.26 15.21
CA ARG A 113 -9.30 -0.30 16.15
C ARG A 113 -8.49 1.01 16.20
N ASP A 114 -7.17 0.91 16.25
CA ASP A 114 -6.28 2.07 16.38
C ASP A 114 -6.38 2.97 15.16
N VAL A 115 -6.48 2.38 13.95
CA VAL A 115 -6.70 3.12 12.72
C VAL A 115 -8.06 3.84 12.75
N ILE A 116 -9.15 3.15 13.12
CA ILE A 116 -10.48 3.77 13.19
C ILE A 116 -10.52 4.90 14.23
N GLU A 117 -9.94 4.71 15.40
CA GLU A 117 -9.88 5.75 16.44
C GLU A 117 -9.06 6.96 15.97
N HIS A 118 -7.93 6.73 15.30
CA HIS A 118 -7.10 7.79 14.72
C HIS A 118 -7.85 8.61 13.67
N ILE A 119 -8.37 7.96 12.62
CA ILE A 119 -9.03 8.68 11.51
C ILE A 119 -10.33 9.35 11.96
N SER A 120 -11.06 8.78 12.92
CA SER A 120 -12.33 9.35 13.39
C SER A 120 -12.12 10.71 14.02
N ASN A 121 -10.93 10.98 14.56
CA ASN A 121 -10.56 12.30 15.06
C ASN A 121 -10.29 13.30 13.93
N ASN A 122 -9.56 12.88 12.90
CA ASN A 122 -9.23 13.71 11.73
C ASN A 122 -10.49 14.01 10.89
N LEU A 123 -11.45 13.09 10.88
CA LEU A 123 -12.68 13.18 10.09
C LEU A 123 -13.87 13.83 10.81
N ARG A 124 -13.71 14.34 12.03
CA ARG A 124 -14.82 14.99 12.79
C ARG A 124 -15.49 16.15 12.05
N GLY A 125 -14.78 16.81 11.13
CA GLY A 125 -15.30 17.88 10.29
C GLY A 125 -16.13 17.42 9.09
N TYR A 126 -16.27 16.11 8.86
CA TYR A 126 -16.91 15.52 7.68
C TYR A 126 -18.17 14.75 8.10
N PRO A 127 -19.34 15.41 8.20
CA PRO A 127 -20.57 14.80 8.74
C PRO A 127 -21.15 13.67 7.87
N THR A 128 -20.71 13.58 6.61
CA THR A 128 -21.11 12.53 5.66
C THR A 128 -20.16 11.32 5.69
N VAL A 129 -19.19 11.27 6.61
CA VAL A 129 -18.26 10.15 6.74
C VAL A 129 -18.54 9.35 8.01
N ASN A 130 -18.79 8.05 7.84
CA ASN A 130 -19.03 7.10 8.93
C ASN A 130 -17.90 6.08 8.98
N CYS A 131 -17.11 6.09 10.06
CA CYS A 131 -16.03 5.13 10.29
C CYS A 131 -16.52 3.98 11.18
N GLN A 132 -16.23 2.74 10.79
CA GLN A 132 -16.63 1.53 11.51
C GLN A 132 -15.48 0.53 11.54
N ARG A 133 -15.18 0.00 12.74
CA ARG A 133 -14.27 -1.14 12.86
C ARG A 133 -15.00 -2.40 12.43
N VAL A 134 -14.33 -3.24 11.65
CA VAL A 134 -14.88 -4.52 11.23
C VAL A 134 -13.82 -5.60 11.26
N GLU A 135 -13.99 -6.55 12.18
CA GLU A 135 -13.19 -7.79 12.19
C GLU A 135 -13.89 -8.91 11.40
N ASP A 136 -15.22 -9.01 11.56
CA ASP A 136 -16.06 -9.95 10.82
C ASP A 136 -17.01 -9.20 9.89
N LEU A 137 -16.75 -9.31 8.58
CA LEU A 137 -17.53 -8.65 7.54
C LEU A 137 -18.92 -9.29 7.33
N SER A 138 -19.15 -10.51 7.86
CA SER A 138 -20.44 -11.19 7.76
C SER A 138 -21.53 -10.59 8.64
N GLU A 139 -21.15 -9.82 9.67
CA GLU A 139 -22.08 -9.21 10.62
C GLU A 139 -22.55 -7.80 10.22
N ILE A 140 -21.97 -7.22 9.16
CA ILE A 140 -22.33 -5.86 8.76
C ILE A 140 -23.58 -5.85 7.88
N LYS A 141 -24.50 -4.95 8.22
CA LYS A 141 -25.59 -4.54 7.33
C LYS A 141 -25.17 -3.28 6.57
N ILE A 142 -24.49 -3.46 5.45
CA ILE A 142 -24.26 -2.36 4.50
C ILE A 142 -25.43 -2.38 3.50
N PRO A 143 -25.96 -1.21 3.09
CA PRO A 143 -26.81 -1.17 1.91
C PRO A 143 -26.07 -1.76 0.71
N LYS A 144 -26.83 -2.05 -0.34
CA LYS A 144 -26.25 -2.56 -1.57
C LYS A 144 -25.14 -1.62 -2.10
N LEU A 145 -24.07 -2.22 -2.62
CA LEU A 145 -22.82 -1.54 -2.91
C LEU A 145 -22.78 -1.08 -4.38
N ASN A 146 -22.73 0.23 -4.61
CA ASN A 146 -22.62 0.77 -5.97
C ASN A 146 -21.17 1.12 -6.35
N ARG A 147 -20.40 1.69 -5.43
CA ARG A 147 -18.98 2.04 -5.62
C ARG A 147 -18.21 1.65 -4.37
N VAL A 148 -17.22 0.79 -4.55
CA VAL A 148 -16.35 0.34 -3.47
C VAL A 148 -14.91 0.64 -3.81
N LEU A 149 -14.17 1.16 -2.84
CA LEU A 149 -12.73 1.29 -2.89
C LEU A 149 -12.08 0.39 -1.83
N VAL A 150 -11.22 -0.52 -2.24
CA VAL A 150 -10.34 -1.25 -1.31
C VAL A 150 -8.96 -0.61 -1.36
N THR A 151 -8.38 -0.31 -0.20
CA THR A 151 -7.07 0.34 -0.09
C THR A 151 -6.02 -0.52 0.63
N GLY A 152 -6.25 -1.83 0.72
CA GLY A 152 -5.25 -2.81 1.15
C GLY A 152 -5.12 -3.91 0.10
N GLN A 153 -3.98 -4.60 0.09
CA GLN A 153 -3.80 -5.79 -0.73
C GLN A 153 -4.81 -6.88 -0.32
N LEU A 154 -5.41 -7.52 -1.32
CA LEU A 154 -6.23 -8.72 -1.19
C LEU A 154 -5.73 -9.79 -2.16
N GLU A 155 -5.89 -11.06 -1.82
CA GLU A 155 -5.64 -12.16 -2.76
C GLU A 155 -6.77 -12.30 -3.79
N GLU A 156 -8.00 -12.10 -3.34
CA GLU A 156 -9.22 -12.10 -4.15
C GLU A 156 -10.27 -11.18 -3.51
N LEU A 157 -11.34 -10.85 -4.23
CA LEU A 157 -12.44 -10.09 -3.64
C LEU A 157 -13.20 -10.96 -2.61
N PRO A 158 -13.40 -10.48 -1.38
CA PRO A 158 -14.17 -11.20 -0.38
C PRO A 158 -15.64 -11.32 -0.76
N GLU A 159 -16.30 -12.40 -0.31
CA GLU A 159 -17.69 -12.74 -0.67
C GLU A 159 -18.68 -11.60 -0.40
N TRP A 160 -18.55 -10.88 0.71
CA TRP A 160 -19.44 -9.78 1.03
C TRP A 160 -19.40 -8.63 -0.01
N LEU A 161 -18.26 -8.45 -0.70
CA LEU A 161 -18.15 -7.50 -1.82
C LEU A 161 -18.80 -8.06 -3.08
N THR A 162 -18.46 -9.29 -3.46
CA THR A 162 -18.98 -9.90 -4.70
C THR A 162 -20.51 -10.05 -4.64
N GLU A 163 -21.05 -10.46 -3.50
CA GLU A 163 -22.49 -10.57 -3.25
C GLU A 163 -23.14 -9.20 -3.05
N GLY A 164 -22.50 -8.30 -2.30
CA GLY A 164 -23.03 -6.99 -1.94
C GLY A 164 -23.08 -5.97 -3.09
N LEU A 165 -22.25 -6.14 -4.13
CA LEU A 165 -22.27 -5.31 -5.33
C LEU A 165 -23.63 -5.36 -6.04
N GLU A 166 -24.13 -4.18 -6.39
CA GLU A 166 -25.29 -4.00 -7.26
C GLU A 166 -24.95 -4.25 -8.72
N ASP A 167 -25.98 -4.50 -9.53
CA ASP A 167 -25.83 -4.49 -10.99
C ASP A 167 -25.44 -3.08 -11.47
N GLY A 168 -24.37 -2.98 -12.25
CA GLY A 168 -23.71 -1.71 -12.63
C GLY A 168 -22.85 -1.09 -11.52
N GLY A 169 -22.73 -1.76 -10.37
CA GLY A 169 -21.79 -1.40 -9.31
C GLY A 169 -20.41 -2.00 -9.56
N PHE A 170 -19.38 -1.40 -8.98
CA PHE A 170 -18.02 -1.95 -9.06
C PHE A 170 -17.20 -1.74 -7.78
N ALA A 171 -16.18 -2.57 -7.63
CA ALA A 171 -15.10 -2.40 -6.67
C ALA A 171 -13.78 -2.09 -7.38
N ILE A 172 -12.99 -1.16 -6.83
CA ILE A 172 -11.58 -0.98 -7.21
C ILE A 172 -10.74 -1.57 -6.09
N ALA A 173 -9.91 -2.57 -6.41
CA ALA A 173 -9.12 -3.28 -5.42
C ALA A 173 -7.72 -3.67 -5.95
N PRO A 174 -6.66 -3.54 -5.12
CA PRO A 174 -5.38 -4.18 -5.37
C PRO A 174 -5.50 -5.69 -5.14
N ILE A 175 -5.44 -6.47 -6.20
CA ILE A 175 -5.55 -7.93 -6.17
C ILE A 175 -4.22 -8.57 -6.53
N GLY A 176 -3.77 -9.54 -5.73
CA GLY A 176 -2.55 -10.29 -5.95
C GLY A 176 -1.85 -10.65 -4.65
N ASN A 177 -0.58 -11.05 -4.74
CA ASN A 177 0.24 -11.36 -3.57
C ASN A 177 1.04 -10.14 -3.12
N ARG A 178 1.79 -10.26 -2.02
CA ARG A 178 2.60 -9.15 -1.47
C ARG A 178 3.61 -8.56 -2.47
N ASN A 179 4.08 -9.33 -3.44
CA ASN A 179 5.18 -8.97 -4.35
C ASN A 179 4.70 -8.57 -5.76
N SER A 180 3.44 -8.87 -6.10
CA SER A 180 2.86 -8.63 -7.41
C SER A 180 1.35 -8.45 -7.28
N GLN A 181 0.89 -7.20 -7.41
CA GLN A 181 -0.52 -6.82 -7.35
C GLN A 181 -0.90 -6.04 -8.60
N ARG A 182 -2.14 -6.26 -9.06
CA ARG A 182 -2.78 -5.45 -10.10
C ARG A 182 -3.93 -4.68 -9.47
N LEU A 183 -4.07 -3.41 -9.83
CA LEU A 183 -5.23 -2.63 -9.44
C LEU A 183 -6.36 -2.98 -10.41
N LEU A 184 -7.38 -3.70 -9.92
CA LEU A 184 -8.50 -4.13 -10.74
C LEU A 184 -9.74 -3.28 -10.44
N LYS A 185 -10.45 -2.89 -11.50
CA LYS A 185 -11.86 -2.45 -11.42
C LYS A 185 -12.72 -3.65 -11.76
N ILE A 186 -13.49 -4.13 -10.80
CA ILE A 186 -14.30 -5.34 -10.91
C ILE A 186 -15.78 -4.92 -10.86
N GLU A 187 -16.43 -4.94 -12.03
CA GLU A 187 -17.80 -4.49 -12.23
C GLU A 187 -18.77 -5.68 -12.28
N LYS A 188 -19.95 -5.52 -11.68
CA LYS A 188 -21.00 -6.54 -11.72
C LYS A 188 -22.04 -6.18 -12.78
N GLN A 189 -22.27 -7.08 -13.73
CA GLN A 189 -23.27 -6.93 -14.79
C GLN A 189 -24.04 -8.23 -14.99
N ALA A 190 -25.38 -8.16 -14.93
CA ALA A 190 -26.28 -9.30 -14.98
C ALA A 190 -25.93 -10.44 -13.99
N GLY A 191 -25.30 -10.11 -12.86
CA GLY A 191 -24.83 -11.10 -11.87
C GLY A 191 -23.46 -11.74 -12.15
N GLU A 192 -22.81 -11.37 -13.25
CA GLU A 192 -21.44 -11.77 -13.57
C GLU A 192 -20.45 -10.65 -13.23
N LEU A 193 -19.19 -11.01 -12.95
CA LEU A 193 -18.12 -10.07 -12.64
C LEU A 193 -17.21 -9.89 -13.85
N PHE A 194 -16.90 -8.64 -14.18
CA PHE A 194 -16.02 -8.25 -15.28
C PHE A 194 -14.86 -7.43 -14.74
N GLU A 195 -13.64 -7.82 -15.07
CA GLU A 195 -12.43 -7.20 -14.58
C GLU A 195 -11.83 -6.27 -15.64
N THR A 196 -11.43 -5.07 -15.21
CA THR A 196 -10.60 -4.15 -15.98
C THR A 196 -9.31 -3.92 -15.21
N ASP A 197 -8.18 -4.21 -15.83
CA ASP A 197 -6.86 -4.03 -15.24
C ASP A 197 -6.39 -2.58 -15.41
N LEU A 198 -6.16 -1.90 -14.28
CA LEU A 198 -5.73 -0.51 -14.21
C LEU A 198 -4.21 -0.35 -14.01
N GLY A 199 -3.45 -1.45 -13.98
CA GLY A 199 -1.98 -1.44 -13.91
C GLY A 199 -1.41 -2.09 -12.65
N SER A 200 -0.09 -2.24 -12.64
CA SER A 200 0.66 -2.75 -11.48
C SER A 200 0.68 -1.73 -10.34
N VAL A 201 0.48 -2.22 -9.12
CA VAL A 201 0.51 -1.40 -7.90
C VAL A 201 1.16 -2.16 -6.75
N VAL A 202 1.49 -1.43 -5.69
CA VAL A 202 1.87 -2.03 -4.41
C VAL A 202 1.09 -1.35 -3.31
N PHE A 203 0.23 -2.11 -2.66
CA PHE A 203 -0.45 -1.71 -1.44
C PHE A 203 0.05 -2.57 -0.29
N GLY A 204 0.25 -1.93 0.86
CA GLY A 204 0.45 -2.65 2.12
C GLY A 204 -0.78 -3.46 2.50
N PRO A 205 -0.65 -4.35 3.48
CA PRO A 205 -1.75 -5.18 3.94
C PRO A 205 -2.86 -4.32 4.54
N LEU A 206 -4.07 -4.88 4.58
CA LEU A 206 -5.22 -4.18 5.13
C LEU A 206 -5.14 -4.07 6.66
N ASN A 207 -4.79 -5.16 7.36
CA ASN A 207 -4.58 -5.13 8.79
C ASN A 207 -3.23 -4.46 9.13
N ILE A 208 -3.18 -3.68 10.20
CA ILE A 208 -1.94 -3.04 10.68
C ILE A 208 -1.01 -4.05 11.35
N ALA A 209 -1.55 -5.11 11.94
CA ALA A 209 -0.74 -6.19 12.51
C ALA A 209 0.15 -6.83 11.43
N ASP A 210 -0.39 -7.02 10.22
CA ASP A 210 0.34 -7.63 9.11
C ASP A 210 1.42 -6.70 8.51
N SER A 211 1.45 -5.41 8.89
CA SER A 211 2.49 -4.46 8.48
C SER A 211 3.60 -4.32 9.51
N VAL A 212 3.53 -5.05 10.63
CA VAL A 212 4.67 -5.20 11.53
C VAL A 212 5.73 -5.97 10.76
N ILE A 213 6.93 -5.38 10.65
CA ILE A 213 8.08 -6.09 10.10
C ILE A 213 8.55 -7.04 11.20
N GLU A 214 8.06 -8.28 11.18
CA GLU A 214 8.61 -9.32 12.03
C GLU A 214 10.10 -9.48 11.70
N THR A 215 10.94 -9.65 12.73
CA THR A 215 12.34 -9.99 12.50
C THR A 215 12.35 -11.34 11.77
N PRO A 216 12.85 -11.42 10.53
CA PRO A 216 12.80 -12.67 9.78
C PRO A 216 13.53 -13.76 10.55
N SER A 217 13.03 -14.99 10.47
CA SER A 217 13.73 -16.13 11.04
C SER A 217 15.14 -16.23 10.44
N PRO A 218 16.10 -16.88 11.10
CA PRO A 218 17.42 -17.09 10.50
C PRO A 218 17.34 -17.74 9.11
N THR A 219 16.38 -18.64 8.86
CA THR A 219 16.16 -19.24 7.54
C THR A 219 15.65 -18.22 6.53
N GLU A 220 14.64 -17.43 6.88
CA GLU A 220 14.10 -16.38 6.00
C GLU A 220 15.16 -15.31 5.68
N MET A 221 15.96 -14.93 6.67
CA MET A 221 17.07 -14.00 6.47
C MET A 221 18.13 -14.56 5.50
N ALA A 222 18.43 -15.86 5.60
CA ALA A 222 19.33 -16.53 4.68
C ALA A 222 18.78 -16.52 3.24
N GLU A 223 17.49 -16.78 3.05
CA GLU A 223 16.83 -16.71 1.73
C GLU A 223 16.82 -15.30 1.15
N LEU A 224 16.56 -14.28 1.97
CA LEU A 224 16.62 -12.88 1.55
C LEU A 224 18.03 -12.48 1.09
N ILE A 225 19.06 -12.91 1.83
CA ILE A 225 20.45 -12.64 1.46
C ILE A 225 20.81 -13.35 0.15
N GLU A 226 20.40 -14.62 -0.05
CA GLU A 226 20.60 -15.33 -1.33
C GLU A 226 19.93 -14.59 -2.50
N GLN A 227 18.72 -14.07 -2.31
CA GLN A 227 18.04 -13.24 -3.33
C GLN A 227 18.79 -11.95 -3.63
N VAL A 228 19.32 -11.27 -2.61
CA VAL A 228 20.15 -10.06 -2.79
C VAL A 228 21.43 -10.39 -3.56
N ILE A 229 22.10 -11.50 -3.27
CA ILE A 229 23.28 -11.95 -4.03
C ILE A 229 22.94 -12.12 -5.51
N GLU A 230 21.84 -12.79 -5.83
CA GLU A 230 21.43 -13.01 -7.23
C GLU A 230 21.08 -11.70 -7.94
N LEU A 231 20.35 -10.78 -7.29
CA LEU A 231 20.05 -9.46 -7.86
C LEU A 231 21.31 -8.64 -8.11
N MET A 232 22.25 -8.63 -7.15
CA MET A 232 23.51 -7.90 -7.32
C MET A 232 24.42 -8.52 -8.39
N LYS A 233 24.32 -9.82 -8.60
CA LYS A 233 25.01 -10.56 -9.68
C LYS A 233 24.40 -10.25 -11.04
N GLU A 234 23.08 -10.21 -11.16
CA GLU A 234 22.39 -9.78 -12.39
C GLU A 234 22.73 -8.34 -12.77
N ALA A 235 22.88 -7.46 -11.77
CA ALA A 235 23.26 -6.08 -11.98
C ALA A 235 24.78 -5.85 -12.16
N GLU A 236 25.62 -6.90 -12.09
CA GLU A 236 27.09 -6.83 -12.16
C GLU A 236 27.74 -5.89 -11.12
N ILE A 237 27.09 -5.70 -9.96
CA ILE A 237 27.55 -4.78 -8.89
C ILE A 237 28.24 -5.48 -7.71
N ILE A 238 28.26 -6.82 -7.67
CA ILE A 238 28.86 -7.59 -6.57
C ILE A 238 30.29 -8.06 -6.88
N GLN A 239 31.20 -7.88 -5.92
CA GLN A 239 32.56 -8.42 -6.00
C GLN A 239 32.60 -9.86 -5.45
N GLU A 240 33.48 -10.72 -5.98
CA GLU A 240 33.58 -12.14 -5.55
C GLU A 240 33.93 -12.31 -4.06
N GLU A 241 34.70 -11.37 -3.48
CA GLU A 241 35.00 -11.37 -2.05
C GLU A 241 33.76 -11.12 -1.18
N ASP A 242 32.88 -10.21 -1.59
CA ASP A 242 31.65 -9.88 -0.87
C ASP A 242 30.59 -10.97 -1.04
N LYS A 243 30.52 -11.57 -2.23
CA LYS A 243 29.69 -12.75 -2.50
C LYS A 243 30.05 -13.93 -1.59
N THR A 244 31.34 -14.20 -1.40
CA THR A 244 31.81 -15.27 -0.51
C THR A 244 31.37 -15.01 0.93
N LYS A 245 31.54 -13.77 1.43
CA LYS A 245 31.10 -13.38 2.77
C LYS A 245 29.58 -13.51 2.97
N LEU A 246 28.78 -13.20 1.94
CA LEU A 246 27.33 -13.35 1.98
C LEU A 246 26.91 -14.82 2.03
N TYR A 247 27.53 -15.69 1.23
CA TYR A 247 27.26 -17.13 1.33
C TYR A 247 27.72 -17.74 2.65
N ASP A 248 28.83 -17.26 3.24
CA ASP A 248 29.26 -17.68 4.58
C ASP A 248 28.23 -17.27 5.65
N LEU A 249 27.69 -16.04 5.55
CA LEU A 249 26.62 -15.57 6.43
C LEU A 249 25.34 -16.41 6.28
N VAL A 250 24.94 -16.75 5.04
CA VAL A 250 23.82 -17.64 4.76
C VAL A 250 24.02 -19.02 5.41
N ALA A 251 25.22 -19.57 5.34
CA ALA A 251 25.54 -20.87 5.94
C ALA A 251 25.49 -20.84 7.48
N GLU A 252 25.89 -19.73 8.09
CA GLU A 252 25.84 -19.53 9.55
C GLU A 252 24.41 -19.25 10.05
N LEU A 253 23.63 -18.46 9.30
CA LEU A 253 22.20 -18.25 9.58
C LEU A 253 21.41 -19.56 9.58
N ARG A 254 21.67 -20.44 8.61
CA ARG A 254 21.05 -21.78 8.54
C ARG A 254 21.47 -22.73 9.68
N GLN A 255 22.47 -22.38 10.49
CA GLN A 255 22.85 -23.15 11.68
C GLN A 255 22.16 -22.65 12.96
N LEU A 256 21.50 -21.49 12.92
CA LEU A 256 20.72 -20.99 14.05
C LEU A 256 19.36 -21.70 14.13
N PRO A 257 18.78 -21.85 15.34
CA PRO A 257 17.40 -22.30 15.49
C PRO A 257 16.44 -21.35 14.78
N ASP A 258 15.44 -21.89 14.09
CA ASP A 258 14.49 -21.07 13.33
C ASP A 258 13.39 -20.48 14.20
N ASP A 259 13.18 -21.05 15.39
CA ASP A 259 12.19 -20.69 16.41
C ASP A 259 12.73 -19.70 17.46
N LEU A 260 13.72 -18.89 17.09
CA LEU A 260 14.25 -17.87 17.99
C LEU A 260 13.17 -16.83 18.33
N PRO A 261 12.99 -16.48 19.61
CA PRO A 261 12.07 -15.42 19.98
C PRO A 261 12.54 -14.09 19.38
N PRO A 262 11.62 -13.17 19.03
CA PRO A 262 12.00 -11.84 18.57
C PRO A 262 13.01 -11.20 19.54
N PRO A 263 14.04 -10.50 19.05
CA PRO A 263 15.07 -9.91 19.90
C PRO A 263 14.55 -8.90 20.93
N GLU A 264 13.36 -8.36 20.70
CA GLU A 264 12.64 -7.44 21.58
C GLU A 264 11.98 -8.15 22.77
N GLU A 265 11.78 -9.47 22.69
CA GLU A 265 11.16 -10.31 23.72
C GLU A 265 12.17 -10.96 24.68
N VAL A 266 13.47 -10.83 24.42
CA VAL A 266 14.53 -11.34 25.30
C VAL A 266 15.09 -10.26 26.22
N ASP A 267 15.27 -10.60 27.50
CA ASP A 267 15.76 -9.69 28.55
C ASP A 267 17.09 -8.99 28.21
N ASN A 268 17.92 -9.62 27.36
CA ASN A 268 19.17 -9.05 26.88
C ASN A 268 19.32 -9.24 25.35
N PRO A 269 18.91 -8.24 24.54
CA PRO A 269 19.01 -8.31 23.08
C PRO A 269 20.44 -8.52 22.56
N GLU A 270 21.45 -8.06 23.28
CA GLU A 270 22.88 -8.26 22.92
C GLU A 270 23.31 -9.73 23.04
N GLU A 271 22.58 -10.54 23.80
CA GLU A 271 22.84 -11.97 23.94
C GLU A 271 22.11 -12.81 22.89
N HIS A 272 21.17 -12.23 22.14
CA HIS A 272 20.37 -12.91 21.14
C HIS A 272 21.27 -13.49 20.03
N PRO A 273 21.15 -14.80 19.68
CA PRO A 273 22.06 -15.46 18.73
C PRO A 273 22.14 -14.79 17.36
N LEU A 274 21.01 -14.27 16.85
CA LEU A 274 20.98 -13.51 15.61
C LEU A 274 21.74 -12.18 15.74
N PHE A 275 21.56 -11.46 16.85
CA PHE A 275 22.27 -10.19 17.08
C PHE A 275 23.77 -10.42 17.27
N LYS A 276 24.17 -11.49 17.97
CA LYS A 276 25.57 -11.89 18.10
C LYS A 276 26.20 -12.18 16.75
N LEU A 277 25.54 -12.98 15.92
CA LEU A 277 26.03 -13.28 14.58
C LEU A 277 26.20 -12.00 13.75
N MET A 278 25.23 -11.09 13.81
CA MET A 278 25.25 -9.83 13.06
C MET A 278 26.34 -8.88 13.58
N PHE A 279 26.53 -8.81 14.90
CA PHE A 279 27.57 -8.02 15.55
C PHE A 279 28.97 -8.60 15.35
N GLU A 280 29.12 -9.93 15.27
CA GLU A 280 30.38 -10.59 14.91
C GLU A 280 30.78 -10.31 13.46
N LYS A 281 29.80 -10.16 12.56
CA LYS A 281 30.04 -9.72 11.17
C LYS A 281 30.21 -8.19 11.05
N GLY A 282 29.74 -7.42 12.04
CA GLY A 282 30.36 -6.25 12.68
C GLY A 282 30.59 -4.95 11.88
N GLU A 283 31.16 -4.98 10.69
CA GLU A 283 31.42 -3.75 9.92
C GLU A 283 30.85 -3.82 8.52
N TRP A 284 31.07 -4.90 7.79
CA TRP A 284 30.61 -5.00 6.41
C TRP A 284 29.09 -5.24 6.29
N PHE A 285 28.49 -5.95 7.26
CA PHE A 285 27.04 -6.18 7.26
C PHE A 285 26.24 -4.90 7.53
N ILE A 286 26.72 -4.01 8.42
CA ILE A 286 26.11 -2.69 8.67
C ILE A 286 26.11 -1.84 7.39
N HIS A 287 27.13 -1.97 6.54
CA HIS A 287 27.17 -1.27 5.24
C HIS A 287 26.20 -1.84 4.21
N LEU A 288 25.86 -3.14 4.33
CA LEU A 288 24.86 -3.78 3.49
C LEU A 288 23.45 -3.67 4.03
N TRP A 289 23.27 -3.43 5.33
CA TRP A 289 21.93 -3.30 5.93
C TRP A 289 21.09 -2.21 5.25
N PRO A 290 21.59 -0.99 4.97
CA PRO A 290 20.86 -0.01 4.17
C PRO A 290 20.59 -0.47 2.73
N ILE A 291 21.37 -1.38 2.16
CA ILE A 291 21.16 -1.93 0.80
C ILE A 291 20.11 -3.05 0.85
N ILE A 292 20.13 -3.91 1.87
CA ILE A 292 19.13 -4.95 2.10
C ILE A 292 17.79 -4.31 2.47
N GLN A 293 17.81 -3.36 3.39
CA GLN A 293 16.67 -2.52 3.75
C GLN A 293 16.22 -1.71 2.55
N SER A 294 17.13 -1.11 1.77
CA SER A 294 16.76 -0.45 0.51
C SER A 294 16.19 -1.43 -0.48
N ILE A 295 16.69 -2.65 -0.69
CA ILE A 295 16.09 -3.64 -1.62
C ILE A 295 14.72 -4.11 -1.13
N ALA A 296 14.55 -4.30 0.19
CA ALA A 296 13.27 -4.58 0.82
C ALA A 296 12.30 -3.41 0.69
N GLU A 297 12.77 -2.18 0.89
CA GLU A 297 12.05 -0.92 0.70
C GLU A 297 11.87 -0.56 -0.78
N THR A 298 12.71 -1.04 -1.70
CA THR A 298 12.71 -0.82 -3.17
C THR A 298 11.75 -1.81 -3.81
N ARG A 299 11.55 -2.99 -3.19
CA ARG A 299 10.33 -3.79 -3.34
C ARG A 299 9.08 -3.11 -2.75
N ILE A 300 9.19 -1.96 -2.09
CA ILE A 300 8.05 -1.16 -1.62
C ILE A 300 7.98 0.20 -2.34
N ALA A 301 9.10 0.71 -2.87
CA ALA A 301 9.29 2.10 -3.31
C ALA A 301 9.87 2.24 -4.74
N SER A 302 10.40 1.18 -5.37
CA SER A 302 10.68 1.16 -6.80
C SER A 302 9.77 0.18 -7.52
N TYR A 303 8.60 0.68 -7.88
CA TYR A 303 7.87 0.13 -9.02
C TYR A 303 7.72 1.26 -10.02
N ASP A 304 8.75 1.49 -10.86
CA ASP A 304 8.47 1.70 -12.28
C ASP A 304 9.67 1.46 -13.22
N SER A 305 9.46 0.59 -14.20
CA SER A 305 9.68 0.79 -15.64
C SER A 305 9.66 -0.59 -16.31
N PRO A 306 8.67 -0.93 -17.16
CA PRO A 306 8.77 -2.11 -17.99
C PRO A 306 9.95 -1.94 -18.95
N LYS A 307 11.07 -2.62 -18.67
CA LYS A 307 12.07 -2.93 -19.70
C LYS A 307 11.55 -4.09 -20.54
N GLU A 308 10.48 -3.86 -21.29
CA GLU A 308 10.05 -4.71 -22.39
C GLU A 308 9.18 -3.85 -23.33
N PHE A 309 9.85 -2.96 -24.06
CA PHE A 309 9.37 -2.59 -25.39
C PHE A 309 9.65 -3.81 -26.29
N GLU A 310 8.72 -4.76 -26.36
CA GLU A 310 8.61 -5.57 -27.56
C GLU A 310 8.06 -4.68 -28.67
N GLU A 311 8.95 -4.22 -29.55
CA GLU A 311 8.57 -3.77 -30.88
C GLU A 311 7.88 -4.93 -31.62
N GLY A 312 6.54 -4.93 -31.65
CA GLY A 312 5.82 -5.74 -32.64
C GLY A 312 4.46 -6.25 -32.22
N SER A 313 3.44 -5.40 -32.21
CA SER A 313 2.19 -5.76 -32.88
C SER A 313 1.44 -4.50 -33.33
N SER A 314 1.41 -4.32 -34.64
CA SER A 314 0.53 -3.39 -35.34
C SER A 314 -0.93 -3.84 -35.17
N HIS A 315 -1.82 -2.87 -34.95
CA HIS A 315 -3.26 -2.80 -35.26
C HIS A 315 -3.91 -4.04 -35.89
N SER A 316 -5.10 -4.48 -35.50
CA SER A 316 -6.33 -3.71 -35.33
C SER A 316 -7.35 -4.59 -34.60
N ASP A 317 -8.34 -3.99 -33.90
CA ASP A 317 -9.77 -4.25 -34.18
C ASP A 317 -10.73 -3.74 -33.08
N PHE A 318 -11.74 -3.01 -33.56
CA PHE A 318 -13.07 -2.70 -33.02
C PHE A 318 -13.26 -1.78 -31.79
N ILE A 319 -13.58 -0.52 -32.11
CA ILE A 319 -14.75 0.20 -31.55
C ILE A 319 -15.68 0.46 -32.77
N PRO A 320 -17.01 0.32 -32.65
CA PRO A 320 -17.96 0.28 -33.77
C PRO A 320 -17.91 1.43 -34.77
#